data_AF-C8VY71-F1
#
_entry.id   AF-C8VY71-F1
#
_cell.length_a   1.000
_cell.length_b   1.000
_cell.length_c   1.000
_cell.angle_alpha   90.00
_cell.angle_beta   90.00
_cell.angle_gamma   90.00
#
_symmetry.space_group_name_H-M   'P 1'
#
loop_
_entity.id
_entity.type
_entity.pdbx_description
1 polymer ?
#
loop_
_entity_poly.entity_id
_entity_poly.type
_entity_poly.pdbx_seq_one_letter_code
_entity_poly.pdbx_strand_id
1 'polypeptide(L)' 'MKHTHIILHHTGAEEKDTAQIRRYHLSLGWQDIG' A
#
# COMPACT_ATOMS: atom_id res chain seq x y z
N MET A 1 15.00 8.07 -13.70
CA MET A 1 13.86 7.52 -14.47
C MET A 1 12.70 8.52 -14.41
N LYS A 2 11.92 8.69 -15.49
CA LYS A 2 10.72 9.56 -15.47
C LYS A 2 9.47 8.70 -15.25
N HIS A 3 8.62 9.08 -14.30
CA HIS A 3 7.31 8.47 -14.13
C HIS A 3 6.40 8.89 -15.30
N THR A 4 5.77 7.92 -15.97
CA THR A 4 4.92 8.15 -17.16
C THR A 4 3.44 7.93 -16.89
N HIS A 5 3.09 7.33 -15.75
CA HIS A 5 1.73 6.95 -15.39
C HIS A 5 1.49 7.20 -13.90
N ILE A 6 0.22 7.39 -13.55
CA ILE A 6 -0.30 7.37 -12.17
C ILE A 6 -1.29 6.22 -12.09
N ILE A 7 -1.14 5.36 -11.07
CA ILE A 7 -2.07 4.26 -10.80
C ILE A 7 -2.82 4.60 -9.52
N LEU A 8 -4.14 4.51 -9.55
CA LEU A 8 -5.02 4.78 -8.41
C LEU A 8 -5.58 3.46 -7.88
N HIS A 9 -5.37 3.20 -6.60
CA HIS A 9 -5.87 2.02 -5.91
C HIS A 9 -6.80 2.41 -4.76
N HIS A 10 -7.78 1.55 -4.45
CA HIS A 10 -8.51 1.61 -3.18
C HIS A 10 -7.93 0.54 -2.24
N THR A 11 -7.81 0.85 -0.96
CA THR A 11 -7.25 -0.08 0.04
C THR A 11 -8.16 -1.26 0.33
N GLY A 12 -9.47 -1.14 0.06
CA GLY A 12 -10.46 -2.20 0.32
C GLY A 12 -10.71 -2.49 1.80
N ALA A 13 -9.88 -1.98 2.70
CA ALA A 13 -10.06 -2.00 4.14
C ALA A 13 -11.21 -1.07 4.57
N GLU A 14 -12.05 -1.56 5.48
CA GLU A 14 -13.15 -0.79 6.06
C GLU A 14 -12.63 0.39 6.89
N GLU A 15 -11.54 0.17 7.64
CA GLU A 15 -10.84 1.20 8.40
C GLU A 15 -9.63 1.74 7.63
N LYS A 16 -9.46 3.07 7.66
CA LYS A 16 -8.38 3.78 6.96
C LYS A 16 -7.19 4.02 7.91
N ASP A 17 -6.54 2.95 8.32
CA ASP A 17 -5.30 3.02 9.11
C ASP A 17 -4.07 2.64 8.27
N THR A 18 -3.21 3.62 8.01
CA THR A 18 -1.93 3.42 7.31
C THR A 18 -1.02 2.43 8.04
N ALA A 19 -1.05 2.39 9.38
CA ALA A 19 -0.23 1.47 10.15
C ALA A 19 -0.71 0.02 9.98
N GLN A 20 -2.02 -0.22 9.90
CA GLN A 20 -2.60 -1.52 9.57
C GLN A 20 -2.15 -1.99 8.18
N ILE A 21 -2.24 -1.14 7.16
CA ILE A 21 -1.83 -1.46 5.79
C ILE A 21 -0.34 -1.82 5.75
N ARG A 22 0.49 -1.03 6.43
CA ARG A 22 1.93 -1.31 6.53
C ARG A 22 2.20 -2.68 7.15
N ARG A 23 1.55 -3.01 8.27
CA ARG A 23 1.68 -4.33 8.92
C ARG A 23 1.27 -5.47 7.98
N TYR A 24 0.19 -5.29 7.24
CA TYR A 24 -0.27 -6.26 6.25
C TYR A 24 0.74 -6.47 5.11
N HIS A 25 1.24 -5.40 4.49
CA HIS A 25 2.26 -5.52 3.43
C HIS A 25 3.56 -6.18 3.92
N LEU A 26 4.02 -5.84 5.12
CA LEU A 26 5.16 -6.50 5.74
C LEU A 26 4.90 -8.01 5.95
N SER A 27 3.68 -8.40 6.34
CA SER A 27 3.31 -9.83 6.47
C SER A 27 3.30 -10.59 5.13
N LEU A 28 3.13 -9.89 4.00
CA LEU A 28 3.24 -10.45 2.65
C LEU A 28 4.69 -10.50 2.14
N GLY A 29 5.67 -10.08 2.94
CA GLY A 29 7.08 -10.04 2.57
C GLY A 29 7.48 -8.78 1.77
N TRP A 30 6.65 -7.74 1.74
CA TRP A 30 6.99 -6.47 1.10
C TRP A 30 8.00 -5.70 1.97
N GLN A 31 8.75 -4.79 1.35
CA GLN A 31 9.74 -3.98 2.07
C GLN A 31 9.11 -2.82 2.86
N ASP A 32 8.00 -2.26 2.38
CA ASP A 32 7.21 -1.22 3.07
C ASP A 32 5.78 -1.15 2.47
N ILE A 33 5.02 -0.11 2.80
CA ILE A 33 3.78 0.24 2.12
C ILE A 33 4.02 0.48 0.62
N GLY A 34 3.10 0.01 -0.21
CA GLY A 34 3.16 0.13 -1.67
C GLY A 34 1.81 0.55 -2.22
#